data_AF-A0A2T0WK16-F1
#
_entry.id   AF-A0A2T0WK16-F1
#
_cell.length_a   1.000
_cell.length_b   1.000
_cell.length_c   1.000
_cell.angle_alpha   90.00
_cell.angle_beta   90.00
_cell.angle_gamma   90.00
#
_symmetry.space_group_name_H-M   'P 1'
#
loop_
_entity.id
_entity.type
_entity.pdbx_description
1 polymer ?
#
loop_
_entity_poly.entity_id
_entity_poly.type
_entity_poly.pdbx_seq_one_letter_code
_entity_poly.pdbx_strand_id
1 'polypeptide(L)'
;MKKFVKIGLAVLIVFLAGFIYWNYFFVFSEGIKGGSLNYFEKKGIVFKTYEGRLVQDGFQSPQAGALQSNEFRFSAIGDEVAQQLERASGKFVELRYKEYLGKLPWRGASKYVVYEVVEIDNAAPKRNNEIPATTN
;
A
#
# COMPACT_ATOMS: atom_id res chain seq x y z
N MET A 1 19.83 -43.39 -18.76
CA MET A 1 20.38 -42.02 -18.56
C MET A 1 19.40 -40.92 -18.95
N LYS A 2 18.94 -40.81 -20.21
CA LYS A 2 17.99 -39.76 -20.65
C LYS A 2 16.67 -39.69 -19.86
N LYS A 3 16.14 -40.83 -19.39
CA LYS A 3 14.92 -40.89 -18.56
C LYS A 3 15.12 -40.24 -17.17
N PHE A 4 16.24 -40.53 -16.52
CA PHE A 4 16.59 -39.92 -15.23
C PHE A 4 16.86 -38.41 -15.34
N VAL A 5 17.48 -37.97 -16.44
CA VAL A 5 17.66 -36.53 -16.72
C VAL A 5 16.32 -35.83 -16.92
N LYS A 6 15.38 -36.43 -17.67
CA LYS A 6 14.03 -35.87 -17.84
C LYS A 6 13.25 -35.79 -16.53
N ILE A 7 13.32 -36.83 -15.70
CA ILE A 7 12.67 -36.85 -14.38
C ILE A 7 13.30 -35.80 -13.46
N GLY A 8 14.64 -35.72 -13.41
CA GLY A 8 15.34 -34.70 -12.61
C GLY A 8 14.99 -33.27 -13.04
N LEU A 9 14.92 -33.02 -14.36
CA LEU A 9 14.51 -31.72 -14.89
C LEU A 9 13.05 -31.39 -14.54
N ALA A 10 12.15 -32.36 -14.64
CA ALA A 10 10.75 -32.18 -14.27
C ALA A 10 10.61 -31.83 -12.77
N VAL A 11 11.32 -32.54 -11.90
CA VAL A 11 11.34 -32.24 -10.46
C VAL A 11 11.88 -30.83 -10.19
N LEU A 12 12.97 -30.45 -10.85
CA LEU A 12 13.55 -29.10 -10.72
C LEU A 12 12.55 -28.02 -11.14
N ILE A 13 11.82 -28.21 -12.24
CA ILE A 13 10.81 -27.25 -12.70
C ILE A 13 9.69 -27.12 -11.68
N VAL A 14 9.20 -28.24 -11.12
CA VAL A 14 8.15 -28.21 -10.09
C VAL A 14 8.63 -27.48 -8.84
N PHE A 15 9.86 -27.75 -8.40
CA PHE A 15 10.46 -27.03 -7.26
C PHE A 15 10.59 -25.53 -7.51
N LEU A 16 11.08 -25.14 -8.70
CA LEU A 16 11.20 -23.73 -9.09
C LEU A 16 9.83 -23.05 -9.16
N ALA A 17 8.83 -23.72 -9.73
CA ALA A 17 7.46 -23.21 -9.80
C ALA A 17 6.87 -23.01 -8.40
N GLY A 18 7.04 -23.98 -7.51
CA GLY A 18 6.60 -23.87 -6.11
C GLY A 18 7.30 -22.73 -5.37
N PHE A 19 8.62 -22.57 -5.57
CA PHE A 19 9.39 -21.48 -4.97
C PHE A 19 8.95 -20.10 -5.48
N ILE A 20 8.74 -19.95 -6.80
CA ILE A 20 8.24 -18.70 -7.39
C ILE A 20 6.84 -18.38 -6.87
N TYR A 21 5.94 -19.37 -6.81
CA TYR A 21 4.61 -19.19 -6.26
C TYR A 21 4.65 -18.69 -4.82
N TRP A 22 5.41 -19.39 -3.97
CA TRP A 22 5.57 -19.03 -2.57
C TRP A 22 6.11 -17.61 -2.37
N ASN A 23 7.09 -17.19 -3.17
CA ASN A 23 7.70 -15.89 -3.00
C ASN A 23 6.85 -14.73 -3.54
N TYR A 24 6.17 -14.91 -4.68
CA TYR A 24 5.54 -13.79 -5.39
C TYR A 24 4.02 -13.78 -5.32
N PHE A 25 3.37 -14.93 -5.17
CA PHE A 25 1.91 -15.07 -5.27
C PHE A 25 1.24 -15.42 -3.94
N PHE A 26 1.97 -16.02 -3.00
CA PHE A 26 1.47 -16.25 -1.65
C PHE A 26 1.24 -14.93 -0.91
N VAL A 27 0.01 -14.75 -0.42
CA VAL A 27 -0.36 -13.61 0.43
C VAL A 27 0.12 -13.91 1.84
N PHE A 28 1.12 -13.15 2.29
CA PHE A 28 1.73 -13.32 3.60
C PHE A 28 0.84 -12.76 4.72
N SER A 29 0.27 -11.57 4.51
CA SER A 29 -0.60 -10.92 5.47
C SER A 29 -1.70 -10.11 4.76
N GLU A 30 -2.84 -9.93 5.44
CA GLU A 30 -3.87 -8.98 5.05
C GLU A 30 -4.13 -8.04 6.23
N GLY A 31 -4.39 -6.78 5.95
CA GLY A 31 -4.59 -5.79 7.01
C GLY A 31 -5.18 -4.49 6.51
N ILE A 32 -5.44 -3.59 7.45
CA ILE A 32 -5.93 -2.24 7.21
C ILE A 32 -4.92 -1.25 7.80
N LYS A 33 -4.61 -0.18 7.07
CA LYS A 33 -3.77 0.93 7.55
C LYS A 33 -4.43 2.26 7.25
N GLY A 34 -4.56 3.08 8.28
CA GLY A 34 -4.98 4.47 8.20
C GLY A 34 -3.78 5.42 8.14
N GLY A 35 -3.95 6.55 7.45
CA GLY A 35 -2.99 7.64 7.42
C GLY A 35 -3.38 8.74 6.44
N SER A 36 -2.68 9.88 6.49
CA SER A 36 -2.87 10.96 5.53
C SER A 36 -2.22 10.63 4.20
N LEU A 37 -2.99 10.66 3.11
CA LEU A 37 -2.49 10.37 1.76
C LEU A 37 -1.64 11.54 1.26
N ASN A 38 -0.33 11.39 1.34
CA ASN A 38 0.64 12.43 0.99
C ASN A 38 0.82 12.56 -0.53
N TYR A 39 1.02 11.44 -1.22
CA TYR A 39 1.00 11.42 -2.68
C TYR A 39 0.39 10.12 -3.21
N PHE A 40 -0.15 10.22 -4.41
CA PHE A 40 -0.62 9.10 -5.22
C PHE A 40 -0.32 9.39 -6.68
N GLU A 41 0.44 8.51 -7.34
CA GLU A 41 0.96 8.76 -8.69
C GLU A 41 0.99 7.49 -9.54
N LYS A 42 0.75 7.64 -10.85
CA LYS A 42 0.89 6.55 -11.82
C LYS A 42 2.27 6.60 -12.46
N LYS A 43 3.16 5.68 -12.09
CA LYS A 43 4.56 5.66 -12.54
C LYS A 43 5.05 4.29 -13.00
N GLY A 44 6.15 4.30 -13.74
CA GLY A 44 6.78 3.10 -14.28
C GLY A 44 7.27 3.29 -15.71
N ILE A 45 8.17 2.40 -16.15
CA ILE A 45 8.78 2.43 -17.49
C ILE A 45 8.01 1.49 -18.43
N VAL A 46 8.10 0.17 -18.19
CA VAL A 46 7.41 -0.84 -19.00
C VAL A 46 5.99 -1.10 -18.49
N PHE A 47 5.86 -1.24 -17.16
CA PHE A 47 4.57 -1.39 -16.50
C PHE A 47 4.26 -0.14 -15.69
N LYS A 48 3.19 0.57 -16.05
CA LYS A 48 2.69 1.71 -15.27
C LYS A 48 1.81 1.19 -14.14
N THR A 49 2.16 1.55 -12.91
CA THR A 49 1.49 1.12 -11.68
C THR A 49 1.11 2.35 -10.85
N TYR A 50 0.05 2.21 -10.05
CA TYR A 50 -0.40 3.25 -9.15
C TYR A 50 0.30 3.10 -7.81
N GLU A 51 1.03 4.12 -7.39
CA GLU A 51 1.87 4.09 -6.20
C GLU A 51 1.47 5.21 -5.25
N GLY A 52 1.27 4.87 -3.98
CA GLY A 52 0.85 5.80 -2.94
C GLY A 52 1.74 5.79 -1.72
N ARG A 53 1.65 6.87 -0.94
CA ARG A 53 2.29 7.00 0.36
C ARG A 53 1.33 7.60 1.38
N LEU A 54 1.05 6.84 2.44
CA LEU A 54 0.41 7.37 3.63
C LEU A 54 1.47 7.82 4.64
N VAL A 55 1.15 8.91 5.33
CA VAL A 55 1.91 9.46 6.45
C VAL A 55 1.07 9.21 7.70
N GLN A 56 1.62 8.46 8.64
CA GLN A 56 0.96 8.12 9.91
C GLN A 56 1.48 9.03 11.01
N ASP A 57 0.64 9.97 11.42
CA ASP A 57 0.96 10.92 12.47
C ASP A 57 0.87 10.25 13.86
N GLY A 58 1.78 10.59 14.77
CA GLY A 58 1.67 10.20 16.18
C GLY A 58 2.57 9.07 16.68
N PHE A 59 3.55 8.58 15.91
CA PHE A 59 4.58 7.73 16.49
C PHE A 59 5.56 8.59 17.31
N GLN A 60 5.45 8.51 18.64
CA GLN A 60 6.44 9.06 19.55
C GLN A 60 7.72 8.23 19.45
N SER A 61 8.81 8.83 18.96
CA SER A 61 10.13 8.22 19.12
C SER A 61 10.48 8.14 20.61
N PRO A 62 11.16 7.08 21.06
CA PRO A 62 11.69 7.00 22.44
C PRO A 62 12.65 8.14 22.79
N GLN A 63 13.19 8.84 21.80
CA GLN A 63 13.98 10.05 21.96
C GLN A 63 13.09 11.30 22.05
N ALA A 64 13.15 11.98 23.19
CA ALA A 64 12.53 13.27 23.42
C ALA A 64 12.96 14.26 22.33
N GLY A 65 12.00 14.76 21.55
CA GLY A 65 12.20 15.82 20.54
C GLY A 65 12.12 15.38 19.08
N ALA A 66 12.01 14.08 18.78
CA ALA A 66 11.82 13.61 17.41
C ALA A 66 10.39 13.06 17.23
N LEU A 67 9.49 13.85 16.65
CA LEU A 67 8.25 13.33 16.07
C LEU A 67 8.65 12.57 14.79
N GLN A 68 8.69 11.24 14.85
CA GLN A 68 8.92 10.43 13.65
C GLN A 68 7.55 10.04 13.09
N SER A 69 7.20 10.57 11.91
CA SER A 69 6.03 10.08 11.19
C SER A 69 6.40 8.78 10.47
N ASN A 70 5.56 7.75 10.59
CA ASN A 70 5.78 6.49 9.89
C ASN A 70 5.18 6.57 8.48
N GLU A 71 5.95 6.16 7.48
CA GLU A 71 5.51 6.16 6.09
C GLU A 71 5.04 4.76 5.67
N PHE A 72 3.81 4.68 5.17
CA PHE A 72 3.31 3.45 4.53
C PHE A 72 3.28 3.63 3.01
N ARG A 73 4.17 2.91 2.32
CA ARG A 73 4.28 2.92 0.85
C ARG A 73 3.57 1.71 0.27
N PHE A 74 2.64 1.94 -0.65
CA PHE A 74 1.81 0.89 -1.21
C PHE A 74 1.62 1.07 -2.71
N SER A 75 1.23 -0.02 -3.36
CA SER A 75 0.78 -0.01 -4.75
C SER A 75 -0.73 -0.29 -4.78
N ALA A 76 -1.50 0.40 -5.61
CA ALA A 76 -2.93 0.18 -5.73
C ALA A 76 -3.26 -0.68 -6.95
N ILE A 77 -4.26 -1.56 -6.81
CA ILE A 77 -4.80 -2.37 -7.91
C ILE A 77 -6.27 -2.04 -8.14
N GLY A 78 -6.65 -1.99 -9.42
CA GLY A 78 -8.01 -1.66 -9.85
C GLY A 78 -8.19 -0.17 -10.14
N ASP A 79 -8.87 0.12 -11.25
CA ASP A 79 -9.11 1.49 -11.70
C ASP A 79 -10.02 2.26 -10.74
N GLU A 80 -10.96 1.57 -10.08
CA GLU A 80 -11.85 2.18 -9.08
C GLU A 80 -11.08 2.67 -7.86
N VAL A 81 -10.24 1.82 -7.26
CA VAL A 81 -9.39 2.17 -6.12
C VAL A 81 -8.46 3.33 -6.50
N ALA A 82 -7.86 3.27 -7.69
CA ALA A 82 -7.00 4.35 -8.18
C ALA A 82 -7.76 5.68 -8.29
N GLN A 83 -8.94 5.70 -8.88
CA GLN A 83 -9.75 6.92 -9.00
C GLN A 83 -10.19 7.48 -7.63
N GLN A 84 -10.55 6.60 -6.69
CA GLN A 84 -10.91 7.03 -5.33
C GLN A 84 -9.71 7.69 -4.63
N LEU A 85 -8.52 7.09 -4.74
CA LEU A 85 -7.30 7.61 -4.12
C LEU A 85 -6.77 8.89 -4.79
N GLU A 86 -6.87 9.01 -6.11
CA GLU A 86 -6.54 10.25 -6.83
C GLU A 86 -7.37 11.43 -6.31
N ARG A 87 -8.66 11.21 -6.05
CA ARG A 87 -9.58 12.23 -5.50
C ARG A 87 -9.41 12.45 -3.99
N ALA A 88 -8.77 11.53 -3.29
CA ALA A 88 -8.53 11.58 -1.86
C ALA A 88 -7.14 12.12 -1.49
N SER A 89 -6.38 12.63 -2.45
CA SER A 89 -5.06 13.22 -2.20
C SER A 89 -5.13 14.32 -1.13
N GLY A 90 -4.26 14.24 -0.13
CA GLY A 90 -4.23 15.14 1.03
C GLY A 90 -5.27 14.85 2.11
N LYS A 91 -6.15 13.87 1.92
CA LYS A 91 -7.13 13.44 2.94
C LYS A 91 -6.60 12.28 3.77
N PHE A 92 -7.18 12.10 4.96
CA PHE A 92 -6.99 10.88 5.73
C PHE A 92 -7.78 9.74 5.07
N VAL A 93 -7.13 8.60 4.89
CA VAL A 93 -7.73 7.42 4.26
C VAL A 93 -7.36 6.16 5.03
N GLU A 94 -8.27 5.18 5.04
CA GLU A 94 -8.01 3.84 5.54
C GLU A 94 -8.03 2.84 4.39
N LEU A 95 -6.93 2.09 4.24
CA LEU A 95 -6.71 1.23 3.09
C LEU A 95 -6.56 -0.22 3.52
N ARG A 96 -7.32 -1.12 2.87
CA ARG A 96 -7.13 -2.56 3.02
C ARG A 96 -6.11 -3.06 2.01
N TYR A 97 -5.13 -3.80 2.49
CA TYR A 97 -4.00 -4.26 1.68
C TYR A 97 -3.71 -5.74 1.87
N LYS A 98 -3.05 -6.32 0.86
CA LYS A 98 -2.37 -7.62 0.92
C LYS A 98 -0.87 -7.40 0.89
N GLU A 99 -0.16 -8.08 1.78
CA GLU A 99 1.30 -8.13 1.77
C GLU A 99 1.78 -9.40 1.08
N TYR A 100 2.73 -9.24 0.17
CA TYR A 100 3.41 -10.33 -0.49
C TYR A 100 4.89 -10.37 -0.07
N LEU A 101 5.51 -11.54 -0.10
CA LEU A 101 6.93 -11.66 0.24
C LEU A 101 7.83 -10.96 -0.79
N GLY A 102 7.49 -11.07 -2.07
CA GLY A 102 8.16 -10.43 -3.20
C GLY A 102 7.31 -9.37 -3.89
N LYS A 103 7.98 -8.46 -4.62
CA LYS A 103 7.32 -7.47 -5.50
C LYS A 103 7.38 -7.92 -6.95
N LEU A 104 6.34 -7.60 -7.73
CA LEU A 104 6.26 -7.92 -9.15
C LEU A 104 6.12 -6.61 -9.95
N PRO A 105 6.92 -6.38 -11.00
CA PRO A 105 6.92 -5.11 -11.73
C PRO A 105 5.56 -4.66 -12.29
N TRP A 106 4.68 -5.61 -12.66
CA TRP A 106 3.34 -5.32 -13.15
C TRP A 106 2.28 -5.18 -12.06
N ARG A 107 2.58 -5.64 -10.83
CA ARG A 107 1.67 -5.52 -9.68
C ARG A 107 1.89 -4.21 -8.92
N GLY A 108 3.13 -3.75 -8.87
CA GLY A 108 3.50 -2.55 -8.12
C GLY A 108 4.95 -2.53 -7.66
N ALA A 109 5.41 -1.35 -7.27
CA ALA A 109 6.74 -1.14 -6.70
C ALA A 109 6.83 -1.58 -5.23
N SER A 110 5.70 -1.75 -4.54
CA SER A 110 5.61 -2.17 -3.15
C SER A 110 5.23 -3.65 -2.99
N LYS A 111 5.55 -4.21 -1.82
CA LYS A 111 5.06 -5.51 -1.35
C LYS A 111 3.62 -5.43 -0.84
N TYR A 112 3.17 -4.23 -0.51
CA TYR A 112 1.83 -3.95 -0.04
C TYR A 112 0.96 -3.52 -1.21
N VAL A 113 -0.08 -4.29 -1.49
CA VAL A 113 -1.02 -4.05 -2.58
C VAL A 113 -2.37 -3.72 -2.00
N VAL A 114 -2.77 -2.46 -2.14
CA VAL A 114 -4.10 -1.96 -1.73
C VAL A 114 -5.10 -2.35 -2.80
N TYR A 115 -6.17 -3.00 -2.37
CA TYR A 115 -7.25 -3.47 -3.24
C TYR A 115 -8.62 -2.90 -2.87
N GLU A 116 -8.71 -2.17 -1.77
CA GLU A 116 -9.95 -1.56 -1.30
C GLU A 116 -9.62 -0.31 -0.45
N VAL A 117 -10.40 0.75 -0.65
CA VAL A 117 -10.44 1.93 0.23
C VAL A 117 -11.60 1.72 1.20
N VAL A 118 -11.28 1.59 2.49
CA VAL A 118 -12.26 1.32 3.54
C VAL A 118 -13.00 2.60 3.91
N GLU A 119 -12.25 3.68 4.11
CA GLU A 119 -12.80 4.98 4.50
C GLU A 119 -11.96 6.11 3.91
N ILE A 120 -12.63 7.21 3.57
CA ILE A 120 -12.01 8.49 3.22
C ILE A 120 -12.64 9.52 4.14
N ASP A 121 -11.82 10.19 4.95
CA ASP A 121 -12.30 11.29 5.78
C ASP A 121 -12.70 12.45 4.87
N ASN A 122 -14.01 12.68 4.77
CA ASN A 122 -14.60 13.77 4.01
C ASN A 122 -14.94 14.98 4.89
N ALA A 123 -14.48 15.00 6.15
CA ALA A 123 -14.66 16.17 7.00
C ALA A 123 -14.01 17.38 6.31
N ALA A 124 -14.87 18.27 5.79
CA ALA A 124 -14.48 19.64 5.50
C ALA A 124 -13.80 20.19 6.77
N PRO A 125 -12.76 21.05 6.65
CA PRO A 125 -12.13 21.64 7.83
C PRO A 125 -13.25 22.25 8.67
N LYS A 126 -13.41 21.76 9.91
CA LYS A 126 -14.33 22.38 10.87
C LYS A 126 -13.85 23.82 11.01
N ARG A 127 -14.51 24.76 10.33
CA ARG A 127 -14.37 26.18 10.61
C ARG A 127 -14.88 26.34 12.04
N ASN A 128 -13.96 26.41 12.99
CA ASN A 128 -14.25 26.77 14.37
C ASN A 128 -14.76 28.23 14.35
N ASN A 129 -16.05 28.40 14.05
CA ASN A 129 -16.76 29.66 14.24
C ASN A 129 -17.13 29.77 15.73
N GLU A 130 -16.13 29.81 16.60
CA GLU A 130 -16.29 30.35 17.95
C GLU A 130 -15.87 31.82 17.89
N ILE A 131 -16.80 32.67 17.47
CA ILE A 131 -16.70 34.10 17.74
C ILE A 131 -17.12 34.25 19.21
N PRO A 132 -16.25 34.66 20.15
CA PRO A 132 -16.70 34.96 21.50
C PRO A 132 -17.69 36.12 21.39
N ALA A 133 -18.95 35.86 21.73
CA ALA A 133 -19.95 36.90 21.86
C ALA A 133 -19.45 37.91 22.89
N THR A 134 -19.13 39.11 22.43
CA THR A 134 -18.85 40.25 23.29
C THR A 134 -20.06 40.49 24.19
N THR A 135 -19.91 40.26 25.49
CA THR A 135 -20.92 40.65 26.49
C THR A 135 -20.64 42.09 26.88
N ASN A 136 -21.70 42.91 26.82
CA ASN A 136 -21.74 44.33 27.21
C ASN A 136 -21.42 44.55 28.70
#